data_AF-A0A9E0N010-F1
#
_entry.id   AF-A0A9E0N010-F1
#
_cell.length_a   1.000
_cell.length_b   1.000
_cell.length_c   1.000
_cell.angle_alpha   90.00
_cell.angle_beta   90.00
_cell.angle_gamma   90.00
#
_symmetry.space_group_name_H-M   'P 1'
#
loop_
_entity.id
_entity.type
_entity.pdbx_description
1 polymer ?
#
loop_
_entity_poly.entity_id
_entity_poly.type
_entity_poly.pdbx_seq_one_letter_code
_entity_poly.pdbx_strand_id
1 'polypeptide(L)'
;MVPLLSAEYISPTYDNIARVLWALETKDLYDDKAVDGYLQIAECHLFQKFYSNEFRWKKIREGTRDYLEKYKSKFPRRFEYVQPISLDRYDFSLKGFPIMPEQQFVGATRLQFSANAQGATKCPDVVLLNFSGYPSGAVLNLKTPFNLSFVRVPEVLAKEYLKMVEDIAVKPSEGRPAFIRFRIRVDQFLNEENLLQGNFANFSGALEKIEVFADRELLLPLYTQSFD
;
A
#
# COMPACT_ATOMS: atom_id res chain seq x y z
N MET A 1 24.16 13.37 -18.45
CA MET A 1 23.55 13.12 -17.12
C MET A 1 22.14 12.64 -17.37
N VAL A 2 21.93 11.32 -17.37
CA VAL A 2 20.62 10.71 -17.62
C VAL A 2 19.80 10.93 -16.35
N PRO A 3 18.61 11.53 -16.39
CA PRO A 3 17.77 11.55 -15.21
C PRO A 3 17.45 10.10 -14.87
N LEU A 4 17.85 9.67 -13.67
CA LEU A 4 17.34 8.44 -13.06
C LEU A 4 15.81 8.54 -13.18
N LEU A 5 15.22 7.68 -14.01
CA LEU A 5 13.78 7.42 -13.99
C LEU A 5 13.41 7.27 -12.53
N SER A 6 12.68 8.24 -11.98
CA SER A 6 12.11 8.11 -10.65
C SER A 6 11.30 6.83 -10.68
N ALA A 7 11.77 5.79 -10.00
CA ALA A 7 11.08 4.52 -9.99
C ALA A 7 9.63 4.79 -9.57
N GLU A 8 8.69 4.51 -10.48
CA GLU A 8 7.29 4.84 -10.32
C GLU A 8 6.74 4.14 -9.08
N TYR A 9 6.08 4.90 -8.20
CA TYR A 9 5.37 4.33 -7.06
C TYR A 9 4.07 3.73 -7.56
N ILE A 10 3.73 2.55 -7.06
CA ILE A 10 2.51 1.83 -7.44
C ILE A 10 1.58 1.61 -6.25
N SER A 11 0.29 1.43 -6.50
CA SER A 11 -0.64 1.11 -5.43
C SER A 11 -0.44 -0.32 -4.89
N PRO A 12 -0.61 -0.57 -3.58
CA PRO A 12 -0.36 -1.87 -2.95
C PRO A 12 -1.55 -2.84 -3.08
N THR A 13 -1.94 -3.12 -4.34
CA THR A 13 -2.98 -4.08 -4.70
C THR A 13 -2.51 -5.52 -4.50
N TYR A 14 -3.43 -6.49 -4.43
CA TYR A 14 -3.09 -7.92 -4.40
C TYR A 14 -2.09 -8.35 -5.47
N ASP A 15 -2.29 -7.94 -6.73
CA ASP A 15 -1.40 -8.25 -7.86
C ASP A 15 0.01 -7.69 -7.62
N ASN A 16 0.10 -6.46 -7.12
CA ASN A 16 1.39 -5.85 -6.84
C ASN A 16 2.09 -6.44 -5.61
N ILE A 17 1.35 -6.89 -4.59
CA ILE A 17 1.92 -7.67 -3.47
C ILE A 17 2.38 -9.05 -3.96
N ALA A 18 1.63 -9.73 -4.82
CA ALA A 18 2.08 -10.99 -5.42
C ALA A 18 3.38 -10.80 -6.23
N ARG A 19 3.46 -9.72 -7.02
CA ARG A 19 4.67 -9.35 -7.76
C ARG A 19 5.86 -9.08 -6.84
N VAL A 20 5.69 -8.37 -5.73
CA VAL A 20 6.83 -8.10 -4.82
C VAL A 20 7.37 -9.37 -4.16
N LEU A 21 6.51 -10.36 -3.90
CA LEU A 21 6.93 -11.68 -3.39
C LEU A 21 7.82 -12.40 -4.40
N TRP A 22 7.44 -12.42 -5.69
CA TRP A 22 8.30 -12.93 -6.76
C TRP A 22 9.59 -12.13 -6.92
N ALA A 23 9.51 -10.80 -6.81
CA ALA A 23 10.67 -9.90 -6.91
C ALA A 23 11.72 -10.17 -5.83
N LEU A 24 11.28 -10.64 -4.67
CA LEU A 24 12.09 -10.97 -3.51
C LEU A 24 12.40 -12.47 -3.41
N GLU A 25 12.08 -13.23 -4.46
CA GLU A 25 12.35 -14.68 -4.57
C GLU A 25 11.78 -15.51 -3.41
N THR A 26 10.64 -15.07 -2.86
CA THR A 26 9.96 -15.78 -1.75
C THR A 26 9.08 -16.92 -2.24
N LYS A 27 8.88 -17.02 -3.56
CA LYS A 27 8.09 -18.04 -4.23
C LYS A 27 8.98 -18.82 -5.19
N ASP A 28 8.73 -20.12 -5.30
CA ASP A 28 9.46 -21.02 -6.18
C ASP A 28 8.75 -21.15 -7.53
N LEU A 29 9.50 -20.99 -8.63
CA LEU A 29 9.00 -21.16 -9.99
C LEU A 29 8.59 -22.60 -10.30
N TYR A 30 9.17 -23.56 -9.58
CA TYR A 30 8.88 -24.98 -9.74
C TYR A 30 7.76 -25.47 -8.81
N ASP A 31 7.25 -24.60 -7.93
CA ASP A 31 6.02 -24.86 -7.17
C ASP A 31 4.79 -24.46 -7.98
N ASP A 32 4.11 -25.48 -8.53
CA ASP A 32 2.87 -25.31 -9.29
C ASP A 32 1.81 -24.53 -8.52
N LYS A 33 1.73 -24.67 -7.18
CA LYS A 33 0.74 -23.94 -6.36
C LYS A 33 1.08 -22.46 -6.28
N ALA A 34 2.37 -22.12 -6.22
CA ALA A 34 2.80 -20.72 -6.20
C ALA A 34 2.51 -20.04 -7.54
N VAL A 35 2.76 -20.73 -8.67
CA VAL A 35 2.48 -20.21 -10.02
C VAL A 35 0.97 -20.12 -10.26
N ASP A 36 0.20 -21.13 -9.86
CA ASP A 36 -1.26 -21.13 -10.00
C ASP A 36 -1.89 -20.02 -9.14
N GLY A 37 -1.39 -19.80 -7.92
CA GLY A 37 -1.82 -18.70 -7.05
C GLY A 37 -1.50 -17.32 -7.66
N TYR A 38 -0.34 -17.16 -8.30
CA TYR A 38 -0.03 -15.94 -9.05
C TYR A 38 -1.03 -15.71 -10.20
N LEU A 39 -1.28 -16.74 -11.01
CA LEU A 39 -2.25 -16.68 -12.11
C LEU A 39 -3.67 -16.37 -11.62
N GLN A 40 -4.06 -16.92 -10.48
CA GLN A 40 -5.36 -16.64 -9.88
C GLN A 40 -5.50 -15.16 -9.48
N ILE A 41 -4.41 -14.54 -8.98
CA ILE A 41 -4.38 -13.14 -8.55
C ILE A 41 -4.26 -12.18 -9.74
N ALA A 42 -3.26 -12.39 -10.59
CA ALA A 42 -2.88 -11.48 -11.66
C ALA A 42 -3.72 -11.68 -12.93
N GLU A 43 -4.08 -12.94 -13.22
CA GLU A 43 -4.67 -13.39 -14.48
C GLU A 43 -5.98 -14.18 -14.27
N CYS A 44 -6.85 -13.68 -13.37
CA CYS A 44 -8.09 -14.39 -13.00
C CYS A 44 -8.93 -14.85 -14.19
N HIS A 45 -8.99 -14.07 -15.27
CA HIS A 45 -9.74 -14.43 -16.47
C HIS A 45 -9.21 -15.72 -17.14
N LEU A 46 -7.89 -15.96 -17.12
CA LEU A 46 -7.29 -17.20 -17.61
C LEU A 46 -7.58 -18.35 -16.65
N PHE A 47 -7.45 -18.09 -15.34
CA PHE A 47 -7.74 -19.06 -14.30
C PHE A 47 -9.19 -19.57 -14.40
N GLN A 48 -10.18 -18.68 -14.37
CA GLN A 48 -11.60 -19.04 -14.48
C GLN A 48 -11.93 -19.81 -15.76
N LYS A 49 -11.29 -19.47 -16.88
CA LYS A 49 -11.60 -20.05 -18.19
C LYS A 49 -10.93 -21.40 -18.44
N PHE A 50 -9.73 -21.62 -17.93
CA PHE A 50 -8.88 -22.74 -18.36
C PHE A 50 -8.40 -23.65 -17.24
N TYR A 51 -8.60 -23.32 -15.95
CA TYR A 51 -8.08 -24.12 -14.83
C TYR A 51 -8.56 -25.58 -14.84
N SER A 52 -9.80 -25.85 -15.25
CA SER A 52 -10.33 -27.22 -15.38
C SER A 52 -9.83 -27.98 -16.62
N ASN A 53 -9.15 -27.32 -17.55
CA ASN A 53 -8.58 -27.95 -18.74
C ASN A 53 -7.09 -28.21 -18.52
N GLU A 54 -6.75 -29.41 -18.03
CA GLU A 54 -5.40 -29.78 -17.61
C GLU A 54 -4.32 -29.54 -18.68
N PHE A 55 -4.61 -29.87 -19.94
CA PHE A 55 -3.67 -29.70 -21.05
C PHE A 55 -3.42 -28.24 -21.41
N ARG A 56 -4.47 -27.40 -21.38
CA ARG A 56 -4.32 -25.96 -21.61
C ARG A 56 -3.68 -25.28 -20.41
N TRP A 57 -4.06 -25.68 -19.20
CA TRP A 57 -3.53 -25.13 -17.96
C TRP A 57 -2.02 -25.36 -17.84
N LYS A 58 -1.54 -26.56 -18.19
CA LYS A 58 -0.10 -26.86 -18.25
C LYS A 58 0.67 -25.86 -19.12
N LYS A 59 0.16 -25.53 -20.31
CA LYS A 59 0.79 -24.54 -21.21
C LYS A 59 0.77 -23.12 -20.65
N ILE A 60 -0.33 -22.73 -20.00
CA ILE A 60 -0.44 -21.43 -19.32
C ILE A 60 0.58 -21.33 -18.19
N ARG A 61 0.70 -22.39 -17.38
CA ARG A 61 1.68 -22.47 -16.29
C ARG A 61 3.12 -22.35 -16.81
N GLU A 62 3.48 -23.10 -17.85
CA GLU A 62 4.80 -23.03 -18.50
C GLU A 62 5.12 -21.60 -18.99
N GLY A 63 4.21 -20.98 -19.73
CA GLY A 63 4.40 -19.59 -20.17
C GLY A 63 4.49 -18.58 -19.03
N THR A 64 3.80 -18.85 -17.92
CA THR A 64 3.86 -18.00 -16.71
C THR A 64 5.20 -18.15 -15.99
N ARG A 65 5.77 -19.36 -15.91
CA ARG A 65 7.12 -19.54 -15.38
C ARG A 65 8.15 -18.76 -16.18
N ASP A 66 8.09 -18.85 -17.51
CA ASP A 66 8.97 -18.10 -18.40
C ASP A 66 8.83 -16.59 -18.20
N TYR A 67 7.61 -16.10 -18.04
CA TYR A 67 7.34 -14.70 -17.71
C TYR A 67 7.93 -14.31 -16.35
N LEU A 68 7.65 -15.06 -15.29
CA LEU A 68 8.12 -14.76 -13.94
C LEU A 68 9.65 -14.78 -13.88
N GLU A 69 10.31 -15.78 -14.47
CA GLU A 69 11.77 -15.84 -14.49
C GLU A 69 12.39 -14.64 -15.23
N LYS A 70 11.79 -14.26 -16.37
CA LYS A 70 12.28 -13.14 -17.19
C LYS A 70 12.06 -11.77 -16.55
N TYR A 71 10.97 -11.59 -15.79
CA TYR A 71 10.52 -10.27 -15.35
C TYR A 71 10.50 -10.05 -13.83
N LYS A 72 10.69 -11.07 -12.98
CA LYS A 72 10.67 -10.92 -11.51
C LYS A 72 11.61 -9.83 -10.99
N SER A 73 12.78 -9.69 -11.60
CA SER A 73 13.77 -8.65 -11.24
C SER A 73 13.34 -7.22 -11.56
N LYS A 74 12.34 -7.05 -12.43
CA LYS A 74 11.77 -5.76 -12.83
C LYS A 74 10.48 -5.42 -12.10
N PHE A 75 9.97 -6.32 -11.26
CA PHE A 75 8.76 -6.06 -10.50
C PHE A 75 8.96 -4.93 -9.49
N PRO A 76 7.95 -4.07 -9.32
CA PRO A 76 8.06 -2.88 -8.51
C PRO A 76 8.23 -3.21 -7.03
N ARG A 77 9.05 -2.41 -6.35
CA ARG A 77 9.29 -2.48 -4.89
C ARG A 77 8.92 -1.19 -4.16
N ARG A 78 8.45 -0.18 -4.90
CA ARG A 78 8.06 1.12 -4.36
C ARG A 78 6.56 1.26 -4.42
N PHE A 79 5.95 1.56 -3.28
CA PHE A 79 4.51 1.65 -3.15
C PHE A 79 4.09 3.03 -2.67
N GLU A 80 2.92 3.47 -3.13
CA GLU A 80 2.23 4.59 -2.52
C GLU A 80 0.80 4.22 -2.12
N TYR A 81 0.37 4.71 -0.96
CA TYR A 81 -0.98 4.51 -0.46
C TYR A 81 -1.45 5.72 0.33
N VAL A 82 -2.76 5.89 0.40
CA VAL A 82 -3.40 7.03 1.05
C VAL A 82 -4.21 6.53 2.26
N GLN A 83 -4.00 7.17 3.40
CA GLN A 83 -4.74 6.91 4.63
C GLN A 83 -5.46 8.19 5.07
N PRO A 84 -6.78 8.14 5.32
CA PRO A 84 -7.49 9.27 5.90
C PRO A 84 -7.07 9.48 7.36
N ILE A 85 -6.98 10.74 7.75
CA ILE A 85 -6.78 11.20 9.12
C ILE A 85 -7.75 12.34 9.44
N SER A 86 -7.87 12.64 10.72
CA SER A 86 -8.63 13.73 11.28
C SER A 86 -7.68 14.70 11.99
N LEU A 87 -7.81 15.97 11.67
CA LEU A 87 -7.05 17.08 12.24
C LEU A 87 -7.87 17.83 13.28
N ASP A 88 -7.24 18.24 14.37
CA ASP A 88 -7.86 19.07 15.41
C ASP A 88 -7.96 20.53 14.96
N ARG A 89 -8.26 21.43 15.90
CA ARG A 89 -8.25 22.88 15.72
C ARG A 89 -6.86 23.38 15.39
N TYR A 90 -6.81 24.45 14.60
CA TYR A 90 -5.57 25.12 14.29
C TYR A 90 -4.94 25.65 15.58
N ASP A 91 -3.69 25.28 15.82
CA ASP A 91 -2.86 25.84 16.87
C ASP A 91 -2.08 27.02 16.29
N PHE A 92 -2.47 28.23 16.69
CA PHE A 92 -1.82 29.47 16.24
C PHE A 92 -0.38 29.61 16.76
N SER A 93 -0.05 29.00 17.90
CA SER A 93 1.30 29.05 18.48
C SER A 93 2.24 28.12 17.71
N LEU A 94 1.78 26.92 17.36
CA LEU A 94 2.56 25.92 16.64
C LEU A 94 2.44 26.00 15.11
N LYS A 95 1.52 26.84 14.61
CA LYS A 95 1.22 27.09 13.20
C LYS A 95 0.90 25.80 12.44
N GLY A 96 -0.18 25.15 12.83
CA GLY A 96 -0.63 23.93 12.17
C GLY A 96 -1.76 23.25 12.92
N PHE A 97 -1.98 21.98 12.57
CA PHE A 97 -3.05 21.18 13.13
C PHE A 97 -2.48 19.95 13.82
N PRO A 98 -2.83 19.70 15.11
CA PRO A 98 -2.63 18.39 15.71
C PRO A 98 -3.39 17.32 14.92
N ILE A 99 -2.82 16.13 14.78
CA ILE A 99 -3.56 14.95 14.34
C ILE A 99 -4.33 14.41 15.55
N MET A 100 -5.57 13.95 15.36
CA MET A 100 -6.37 13.34 16.42
C MET A 100 -5.58 12.22 17.13
N PRO A 101 -5.60 12.15 18.47
CA PRO A 101 -4.70 11.29 19.26
C PRO A 101 -4.62 9.82 18.79
N GLU A 102 -5.76 9.23 18.43
CA GLU A 102 -5.87 7.83 18.00
C GLU A 102 -5.30 7.55 16.60
N GLN A 103 -4.96 8.60 15.84
CA GLN A 103 -4.39 8.52 14.49
C GLN A 103 -2.97 9.08 14.41
N GLN A 104 -2.38 9.47 15.55
CA GLN A 104 -1.00 9.94 15.58
C GLN A 104 -0.02 8.80 15.36
N PHE A 105 1.09 9.11 14.67
CA PHE A 105 2.23 8.21 14.55
C PHE A 105 3.28 8.65 15.57
N VAL A 106 3.49 7.88 16.62
CA VAL A 106 4.49 8.16 17.67
C VAL A 106 5.45 6.99 17.78
N GLY A 107 6.70 7.19 17.35
CA GLY A 107 7.72 6.14 17.29
C GLY A 107 7.31 4.98 16.38
N ALA A 108 6.53 5.26 15.32
CA ALA A 108 5.94 4.22 14.50
C ALA A 108 7.01 3.47 13.70
N THR A 109 7.07 2.15 13.88
CA THR A 109 8.00 1.25 13.17
C THR A 109 7.28 0.26 12.25
N ARG A 110 5.95 0.13 12.36
CA ARG A 110 5.15 -0.79 11.56
C ARG A 110 4.08 -0.02 10.79
N LEU A 111 4.05 -0.21 9.48
CA LEU A 111 3.07 0.37 8.57
C LEU A 111 2.33 -0.74 7.84
N GLN A 112 1.04 -0.90 8.15
CA GLN A 112 0.16 -1.74 7.33
C GLN A 112 -0.18 -0.95 6.07
N PHE A 113 0.45 -1.30 4.95
CA PHE A 113 0.29 -0.58 3.68
C PHE A 113 -0.62 -1.31 2.70
N SER A 114 -0.95 -2.58 2.97
CA SER A 114 -1.96 -3.33 2.22
C SER A 114 -2.84 -4.08 3.21
N ALA A 115 -4.14 -3.80 3.16
CA ALA A 115 -5.18 -4.50 3.92
C ALA A 115 -6.26 -4.89 2.92
N ASN A 116 -5.94 -5.84 2.04
CA ASN A 116 -6.89 -6.17 0.99
C ASN A 116 -8.07 -6.92 1.62
N ALA A 117 -9.20 -6.24 1.73
CA ALA A 117 -10.44 -6.84 2.20
C ALA A 117 -10.91 -7.93 1.24
N GLN A 118 -11.77 -8.82 1.76
CA GLN A 118 -12.47 -9.78 0.91
C GLN A 118 -13.20 -9.04 -0.24
N GLY A 119 -12.90 -9.42 -1.49
CA GLY A 119 -13.50 -8.82 -2.69
C GLY A 119 -12.66 -7.75 -3.39
N ALA A 120 -11.51 -7.35 -2.83
CA ALA A 120 -10.58 -6.39 -3.47
C ALA A 120 -9.72 -6.99 -4.60
N THR A 121 -9.97 -8.24 -4.97
CA THR A 121 -9.29 -8.93 -6.07
C THR A 121 -10.04 -8.75 -7.38
N LYS A 122 -9.32 -8.83 -8.50
CA LYS A 122 -9.92 -8.92 -9.85
C LYS A 122 -10.68 -10.24 -10.08
N CYS A 123 -10.70 -11.13 -9.08
CA CYS A 123 -11.33 -12.44 -9.13
C CYS A 123 -12.55 -12.55 -8.20
N PRO A 124 -13.74 -12.10 -8.64
CA PRO A 124 -14.92 -11.95 -7.78
C PRO A 124 -15.53 -13.29 -7.35
N ASP A 125 -15.41 -14.35 -8.16
CA ASP A 125 -16.11 -15.62 -7.93
C ASP A 125 -15.29 -16.66 -7.12
N VAL A 126 -14.05 -16.33 -6.77
CA VAL A 126 -13.21 -17.24 -5.99
C VAL A 126 -13.20 -16.79 -4.54
N VAL A 127 -13.79 -17.62 -3.66
CA VAL A 127 -13.76 -17.43 -2.21
C VAL A 127 -12.30 -17.23 -1.77
N LEU A 128 -11.99 -16.03 -1.28
CA LEU A 128 -10.65 -15.55 -0.96
C LEU A 128 -9.87 -16.38 0.06
N LEU A 129 -10.52 -17.36 0.67
CA LEU A 129 -9.93 -18.24 1.67
C LEU A 129 -8.83 -19.17 1.10
N ASN A 130 -8.68 -19.26 -0.23
CA ASN A 130 -7.76 -20.21 -0.87
C ASN A 130 -6.96 -19.64 -2.05
N PHE A 131 -6.45 -18.40 -2.00
CA PHE A 131 -5.28 -18.08 -2.83
C PHE A 131 -4.09 -18.85 -2.25
N SER A 132 -3.85 -20.06 -2.76
CA SER A 132 -2.91 -21.02 -2.17
C SER A 132 -1.53 -20.41 -2.01
N GLY A 133 -1.19 -20.04 -0.78
CA GLY A 133 0.13 -19.54 -0.40
C GLY A 133 0.40 -18.06 -0.69
N TYR A 134 -0.61 -17.18 -0.81
CA TYR A 134 -0.39 -15.73 -0.89
C TYR A 134 -1.05 -14.98 0.28
N PRO A 135 -0.39 -13.94 0.81
CA PRO A 135 -0.91 -13.17 1.93
C PRO A 135 -2.11 -12.30 1.52
N SER A 136 -3.01 -12.08 2.46
CA SER A 136 -4.15 -11.17 2.35
C SER A 136 -3.78 -9.69 2.45
N GLY A 137 -2.64 -9.38 3.03
CA GLY A 137 -2.15 -8.01 3.20
C GLY A 137 -0.65 -7.94 3.38
N ALA A 138 -0.15 -6.73 3.64
CA ALA A 138 1.27 -6.48 3.78
C ALA A 138 1.55 -5.42 4.85
N VAL A 139 2.61 -5.69 5.62
CA VAL A 139 3.12 -4.79 6.65
C VAL A 139 4.58 -4.50 6.36
N LEU A 140 4.96 -3.23 6.46
CA LEU A 140 6.33 -2.78 6.35
C LEU A 140 6.89 -2.50 7.75
N ASN A 141 8.01 -3.13 8.06
CA ASN A 141 8.81 -2.88 9.25
C ASN A 141 9.92 -1.90 8.89
N LEU A 142 9.87 -0.72 9.47
CA LEU A 142 10.83 0.36 9.28
C LEU A 142 12.03 0.15 10.18
N LYS A 143 13.23 0.38 9.64
CA LYS A 143 14.47 0.39 10.44
C LYS A 143 14.56 1.61 11.35
N THR A 144 14.06 2.75 10.86
CA THR A 144 14.06 4.02 11.59
C THR A 144 12.61 4.38 11.93
N PRO A 145 12.28 4.55 13.23
CA PRO A 145 10.93 4.98 13.61
C PRO A 145 10.68 6.40 13.11
N PHE A 146 9.42 6.71 12.79
CA PHE A 146 9.01 8.08 12.47
C PHE A 146 7.93 8.59 13.41
N ASN A 147 7.82 9.92 13.47
CA ASN A 147 6.80 10.61 14.24
C ASN A 147 6.01 11.54 13.31
N LEU A 148 4.68 11.50 13.44
CA LEU A 148 3.75 12.43 12.83
C LEU A 148 2.53 12.56 13.74
N SER A 149 2.55 13.57 14.60
CA SER A 149 1.44 13.94 15.50
C SER A 149 0.89 15.33 15.22
N PHE A 150 1.55 16.10 14.36
CA PHE A 150 1.23 17.48 14.07
C PHE A 150 1.59 17.83 12.63
N VAL A 151 0.64 18.46 11.92
CA VAL A 151 0.80 18.91 10.54
C VAL A 151 1.04 20.41 10.56
N ARG A 152 2.29 20.84 10.32
CA ARG A 152 2.62 22.27 10.26
C ARG A 152 2.06 22.86 8.96
N VAL A 153 1.21 23.86 9.09
CA VAL A 153 0.52 24.51 7.96
C VAL A 153 0.56 26.03 8.15
N PRO A 154 1.14 26.79 7.21
CA PRO A 154 1.10 28.25 7.25
C PRO A 154 -0.33 28.79 7.28
N GLU A 155 -0.57 29.90 7.98
CA GLU A 155 -1.92 30.45 8.18
C GLU A 155 -2.69 30.71 6.89
N VAL A 156 -2.00 31.12 5.82
CA VAL A 156 -2.63 31.37 4.50
C VAL A 156 -3.27 30.09 3.97
N LEU A 157 -2.53 28.99 4.01
CA LEU A 157 -2.98 27.68 3.55
C LEU A 157 -3.99 27.05 4.52
N ALA A 158 -3.82 27.29 5.82
CA ALA A 158 -4.77 26.85 6.84
C ALA A 158 -6.16 27.49 6.64
N LYS A 159 -6.23 28.77 6.24
CA LYS A 159 -7.48 29.45 5.91
C LYS A 159 -8.19 28.82 4.71
N GLU A 160 -7.44 28.48 3.65
CA GLU A 160 -7.99 27.79 2.48
C GLU A 160 -8.54 26.41 2.85
N TYR A 161 -7.79 25.65 3.63
CA TYR A 161 -8.24 24.35 4.15
C TYR A 161 -9.50 24.47 5.00
N LEU A 162 -9.55 25.44 5.93
CA LEU A 162 -10.71 25.62 6.81
C LEU A 162 -11.97 26.00 6.02
N LYS A 163 -11.85 26.82 4.97
CA LYS A 163 -12.97 27.15 4.09
C LYS A 163 -13.52 25.90 3.41
N MET A 164 -12.65 25.03 2.90
CA MET A 164 -13.05 23.75 2.30
C MET A 164 -13.75 22.84 3.32
N VAL A 165 -13.28 22.82 4.57
CA VAL A 165 -13.89 22.01 5.64
C VAL A 165 -15.28 22.53 6.05
N GLU A 166 -15.47 23.85 6.04
CA GLU A 166 -16.79 24.47 6.30
C GLU A 166 -17.82 24.06 5.24
N ASP A 167 -17.42 23.97 3.97
CA ASP A 167 -18.30 23.59 2.85
C ASP A 167 -18.81 22.14 2.94
N ILE A 168 -18.07 21.24 3.60
CA ILE A 168 -18.45 19.83 3.81
C ILE A 168 -19.21 19.58 5.13
N ALA A 169 -19.51 20.64 5.90
CA ALA A 169 -20.34 20.61 7.11
C ALA A 169 -19.91 19.60 8.20
N VAL A 170 -18.61 19.30 8.30
CA VAL A 170 -18.09 18.38 9.34
C VAL A 170 -18.09 19.09 10.70
N LYS A 171 -18.63 18.42 11.73
CA LYS A 171 -18.63 19.01 13.08
C LYS A 171 -17.19 19.10 13.60
N PRO A 172 -16.80 20.20 14.27
CA PRO A 172 -15.45 20.32 14.84
C PRO A 172 -15.08 19.19 15.82
N SER A 173 -16.05 18.52 16.43
CA SER A 173 -15.86 17.37 17.32
C SER A 173 -15.52 16.06 16.60
N GLU A 174 -15.77 15.97 15.30
CA GLU A 174 -15.49 14.79 14.46
C GLU A 174 -14.08 14.86 13.84
N GLY A 175 -13.37 15.97 14.08
CA GLY A 175 -12.09 16.28 13.46
C GLY A 175 -12.24 16.70 11.99
N ARG A 176 -11.24 17.40 11.46
CA ARG A 176 -11.25 17.89 10.08
C ARG A 176 -10.57 16.86 9.18
N PRO A 177 -11.20 16.40 8.09
CA PRO A 177 -10.63 15.33 7.28
C PRO A 177 -9.36 15.80 6.56
N ALA A 178 -8.35 14.92 6.51
CA ALA A 178 -7.14 15.11 5.73
C ALA A 178 -6.57 13.76 5.22
N PHE A 179 -5.78 13.91 4.18
CA PHE A 179 -5.14 12.94 3.28
C PHE A 179 -3.68 12.60 3.57
N ILE A 180 -3.28 11.54 4.31
CA ILE A 180 -1.84 11.17 4.31
C ILE A 180 -1.54 10.27 3.11
N ARG A 181 -0.67 10.71 2.20
CA ARG A 181 0.01 9.87 1.21
C ARG A 181 1.35 9.41 1.76
N PHE A 182 1.51 8.09 1.87
CA PHE A 182 2.77 7.44 2.18
C PHE A 182 3.44 6.96 0.90
N ARG A 183 4.76 7.12 0.82
CA ARG A 183 5.62 6.51 -0.21
C ARG A 183 6.67 5.69 0.48
N ILE A 184 6.70 4.40 0.15
CA ILE A 184 7.54 3.42 0.82
C ILE A 184 8.34 2.62 -0.20
N ARG A 185 9.44 2.05 0.25
CA ARG A 185 10.23 1.06 -0.46
C ARG A 185 10.31 -0.22 0.36
N VAL A 186 10.02 -1.34 -0.28
CA VAL A 186 10.19 -2.69 0.26
C VAL A 186 11.58 -3.18 -0.13
N ASP A 187 12.37 -3.59 0.87
CA ASP A 187 13.74 -4.05 0.67
C ASP A 187 13.87 -5.58 0.79
N GLN A 188 13.23 -6.18 1.81
CA GLN A 188 13.33 -7.61 2.08
C GLN A 188 12.02 -8.17 2.61
N PHE A 189 11.79 -9.46 2.35
CA PHE A 189 10.75 -10.24 3.02
C PHE A 189 11.29 -10.78 4.34
N LEU A 190 10.45 -10.78 5.39
CA LEU A 190 10.81 -11.27 6.71
C LEU A 190 10.10 -12.60 7.00
N ASN A 191 8.78 -12.58 7.02
CA ASN A 191 7.94 -13.75 7.29
C ASN A 191 6.47 -13.48 6.88
N GLU A 192 5.64 -14.51 6.99
CA GLU A 192 4.19 -14.39 6.97
C GLU A 192 3.66 -14.50 8.41
N GLU A 193 2.68 -13.66 8.76
CA GLU A 193 2.07 -13.60 10.09
C GLU A 193 0.55 -13.74 9.96
N ASN A 194 -0.03 -14.73 10.67
CA ASN A 194 -1.47 -14.93 10.70
C ASN A 194 -2.08 -14.08 11.81
N LEU A 195 -2.86 -13.08 11.43
CA LEU A 195 -3.64 -12.23 12.33
C LEU A 195 -5.12 -12.59 12.21
N LEU A 196 -5.95 -12.12 13.16
CA LEU A 196 -7.41 -12.27 13.11
C LEU A 196 -8.02 -11.74 11.79
N GLN A 197 -7.35 -10.78 11.16
CA GLN A 197 -7.77 -10.11 9.93
C GLN A 197 -7.30 -10.84 8.65
N GLY A 198 -6.44 -11.86 8.78
CA GLY A 198 -5.88 -12.62 7.65
C GLY A 198 -4.37 -12.88 7.78
N ASN A 199 -3.79 -13.52 6.78
CA ASN A 199 -2.33 -13.70 6.66
C ASN A 199 -1.71 -12.42 6.07
N PHE A 200 -0.68 -11.89 6.71
CA PHE A 200 0.07 -10.72 6.26
C PHE A 200 1.52 -11.09 5.94
N ALA A 201 2.02 -10.62 4.80
CA ALA A 201 3.46 -10.63 4.55
C ALA A 201 4.13 -9.46 5.27
N ASN A 202 5.07 -9.78 6.13
CA ASN A 202 5.93 -8.81 6.79
C ASN A 202 7.17 -8.57 5.93
N PHE A 203 7.41 -7.31 5.62
CA PHE A 203 8.58 -6.84 4.89
C PHE A 203 9.44 -5.95 5.79
N SER A 204 10.72 -5.80 5.47
CA SER A 204 11.53 -4.68 5.92
C SER A 204 11.73 -3.69 4.78
N GLY A 205 11.90 -2.41 5.13
CA GLY A 205 12.23 -1.40 4.16
C GLY A 205 12.24 0.01 4.74
N ALA A 206 11.90 0.98 3.90
CA ALA A 206 12.01 2.40 4.22
C ALA A 206 10.71 3.14 3.89
N LEU A 207 10.40 4.11 4.75
CA LEU A 207 9.51 5.21 4.42
C LEU A 207 10.34 6.24 3.67
N GLU A 208 9.97 6.60 2.44
CA GLU A 208 10.72 7.54 1.59
C GLU A 208 10.08 8.94 1.63
N LYS A 209 8.74 9.02 1.73
CA LYS A 209 8.01 10.31 1.79
C LYS A 209 6.67 10.19 2.51
N ILE A 210 6.31 11.25 3.21
CA ILE A 210 4.96 11.53 3.71
C ILE A 210 4.51 12.86 3.13
N GLU A 211 3.28 12.90 2.64
CA GLU A 211 2.61 14.13 2.22
C GLU A 211 1.21 14.15 2.83
N VAL A 212 0.77 15.30 3.36
CA VAL A 212 -0.58 15.47 3.87
C VAL A 212 -1.33 16.40 2.93
N PHE A 213 -2.55 16.04 2.56
CA PHE A 213 -3.43 16.78 1.66
C PHE A 213 -4.73 17.13 2.37
N ALA A 214 -5.37 18.22 1.94
CA ALA A 214 -6.70 18.57 2.42
C ALA A 214 -7.78 17.67 1.81
N ASP A 215 -7.63 17.30 0.55
CA ASP A 215 -8.62 16.59 -0.26
C ASP A 215 -8.18 15.17 -0.64
N ARG A 216 -9.14 14.35 -1.07
CA ARG A 216 -8.92 12.95 -1.42
C ARG A 216 -8.21 12.80 -2.76
N GLU A 217 -8.40 13.77 -3.65
CA GLU A 217 -7.82 13.87 -4.99
C GLU A 217 -6.34 14.28 -4.95
N LEU A 218 -5.83 14.63 -3.76
CA LEU A 218 -4.43 15.00 -3.48
C LEU A 218 -3.99 16.28 -4.21
N LEU A 219 -4.89 17.25 -4.34
CA LEU A 219 -4.66 18.49 -5.08
C LEU A 219 -4.13 19.63 -4.21
N LEU A 220 -4.52 19.69 -2.93
CA LEU A 220 -4.16 20.74 -1.99
C LEU A 220 -3.21 20.21 -0.91
N PRO A 221 -1.87 20.25 -1.13
CA PRO A 221 -0.90 19.77 -0.15
C PRO A 221 -0.82 20.71 1.05
N LEU A 222 -0.94 20.13 2.25
CA LEU A 222 -0.80 20.82 3.54
C LEU A 222 0.61 20.68 4.13
N TYR A 223 1.25 19.53 3.92
CA TYR A 223 2.54 19.20 4.53
C TYR A 223 3.31 18.20 3.67
N THR A 224 4.64 18.24 3.77
CA THR A 224 5.53 17.28 3.11
C THR A 224 6.74 17.02 3.99
N GLN A 225 7.13 15.76 4.08
CA GLN A 225 8.36 15.31 4.70
C GLN A 225 8.99 14.20 3.87
N SER A 226 10.27 14.35 3.57
CA SER A 226 11.09 13.33 2.93
C SER A 226 12.00 12.67 3.97
N PHE A 227 12.35 11.42 3.71
CA PHE A 227 13.22 10.61 4.55
C PHE A 227 14.37 10.09 3.68
N ASP A 228 15.58 10.12 4.24
CA ASP A 228 16.81 9.66 3.57
C ASP A 228 17.00 8.13 3.69
#